data_AF-A0AAD6KB15-F1
#
_entry.id   AF-A0AAD6KB15-F1
#
_cell.length_a   1.000
_cell.length_b   1.000
_cell.length_c   1.000
_cell.angle_alpha   90.00
_cell.angle_beta   90.00
_cell.angle_gamma   90.00
#
_symmetry.space_group_name_H-M   'P 1'
#
loop_
_entity.id
_entity.type
_entity.pdbx_description
1 polymer ?
#
loop_
_entity_poly.entity_id
_entity_poly.type
_entity_poly.pdbx_seq_one_letter_code
_entity_poly.pdbx_strand_id
1 'polypeptide(L)'
;MRRFALHQLVLSHSYSVSSLKRVCIDLLEHDYLTKENVIDVLQVARSCDAPQLSFICVRMVVKDLKSVSSTEGWKVMRRANPALEQELVESVVEADLVGQFLILLSNNNVEYAASYFKHVEN
;
A
#
# COMPACT_ATOMS: atom_id res chain seq x y z
N MET A 1 -23.13 -10.59 4.28
CA MET A 1 -21.92 -9.89 4.77
C MET A 1 -20.88 -9.64 3.68
N ARG A 2 -20.49 -10.66 2.90
CA ARG A 2 -19.40 -10.61 1.91
C ARG A 2 -19.34 -9.43 0.92
N ARG A 3 -20.48 -8.93 0.42
CA ARG A 3 -20.52 -7.87 -0.62
C ARG A 3 -20.20 -6.45 -0.11
N PHE A 4 -20.22 -6.21 1.20
CA PHE A 4 -20.12 -4.86 1.77
C PHE A 4 -18.99 -4.73 2.81
N ALA A 5 -17.92 -5.52 2.68
CA ALA A 5 -16.85 -5.59 3.67
C ALA A 5 -16.24 -4.21 4.01
N LEU A 6 -16.04 -3.33 3.01
CA LEU A 6 -15.57 -1.95 3.23
C LEU A 6 -16.53 -1.11 4.08
N HIS A 7 -17.81 -1.08 3.72
CA HIS A 7 -18.82 -0.35 4.49
C HIS A 7 -18.96 -0.90 5.91
N GLN A 8 -18.88 -2.22 6.06
CA GLN A 8 -18.94 -2.87 7.38
C GLN A 8 -17.70 -2.57 8.23
N LEU A 9 -16.51 -2.46 7.62
CA LEU A 9 -15.31 -2.02 8.30
C LEU A 9 -15.51 -0.62 8.90
N VAL A 10 -15.98 0.34 8.08
CA VAL A 10 -16.28 1.71 8.53
C VAL A 10 -17.28 1.71 9.67
N LEU A 11 -18.43 1.04 9.52
CA LEU A 11 -19.45 0.97 10.57
C LEU A 11 -18.92 0.34 11.86
N SER A 12 -18.21 -0.79 11.75
CA SER A 12 -17.64 -1.46 12.91
C SER A 12 -16.64 -0.60 13.67
N HIS A 13 -15.87 0.24 12.96
CA HIS A 13 -14.97 1.21 13.57
C HIS A 13 -15.75 2.36 14.24
N SER A 14 -16.70 2.99 13.53
CA SER A 14 -17.50 4.10 14.05
C SER A 14 -18.31 3.72 15.30
N TYR A 15 -18.80 2.48 15.37
CA TYR A 15 -19.55 1.97 16.52
C TYR A 15 -18.69 1.18 17.52
N SER A 16 -17.37 1.18 17.38
CA SER A 16 -16.43 0.50 18.29
C SER A 16 -16.71 -1.00 18.49
N VAL A 17 -17.18 -1.67 17.44
CA VAL A 17 -17.45 -3.11 17.43
C VAL A 17 -16.19 -3.86 16.98
N SER A 18 -15.21 -3.97 17.89
CA SER A 18 -13.85 -4.48 17.59
C SER A 18 -13.80 -5.93 17.06
N SER A 19 -14.75 -6.78 17.43
CA SER A 19 -14.85 -8.15 16.90
C SER A 19 -15.23 -8.15 15.42
N LEU A 20 -16.21 -7.34 15.04
CA LEU A 20 -16.63 -7.19 13.65
C LEU A 20 -15.53 -6.52 12.81
N LYS A 21 -14.87 -5.49 13.35
CA LYS A 21 -13.73 -4.82 12.70
C LYS A 21 -12.66 -5.82 12.28
N ARG A 22 -12.26 -6.72 13.18
CA ARG A 22 -11.28 -7.78 12.90
C ARG A 22 -11.74 -8.71 11.77
N VAL A 23 -12.97 -9.19 11.82
CA VAL A 23 -13.53 -10.05 10.74
C VAL A 23 -13.56 -9.32 9.40
N CYS A 24 -13.91 -8.03 9.37
CA CYS A 24 -13.89 -7.25 8.13
C CYS A 24 -12.48 -7.05 7.58
N ILE A 25 -11.48 -6.82 8.45
CA ILE A 25 -10.07 -6.72 8.05
C ILE A 25 -9.61 -8.04 7.44
N ASP A 26 -9.84 -9.16 8.12
CA ASP A 26 -9.44 -10.49 7.64
C ASP A 26 -10.06 -10.83 6.29
N LEU A 27 -11.36 -10.55 6.11
CA LEU A 27 -12.04 -10.75 4.83
C LEU A 27 -11.46 -9.89 3.71
N LEU A 28 -11.17 -8.61 4.00
CA LEU A 28 -10.57 -7.71 3.01
C LEU A 28 -9.17 -8.19 2.62
N GLU A 29 -8.35 -8.57 3.59
CA GLU A 29 -6.98 -9.04 3.38
C GLU A 29 -6.92 -10.31 2.51
N HIS A 30 -7.81 -11.27 2.75
CA HIS A 30 -7.68 -12.61 2.16
C HIS A 30 -8.57 -12.84 0.92
N ASP A 31 -9.76 -12.24 0.88
CA ASP A 31 -10.79 -12.62 -0.11
C ASP A 31 -11.20 -11.49 -1.06
N TYR A 32 -11.00 -10.22 -0.67
CA TYR A 32 -11.60 -9.08 -1.38
C TYR A 32 -10.64 -7.98 -1.80
N LEU A 33 -9.35 -8.08 -1.48
CA LEU A 33 -8.36 -7.13 -1.95
C LEU A 33 -7.96 -7.45 -3.40
N THR A 34 -8.13 -6.48 -4.29
CA THR A 34 -7.82 -6.58 -5.71
C THR A 34 -7.12 -5.32 -6.17
N LYS A 35 -6.46 -5.37 -7.33
CA LYS A 35 -5.86 -4.16 -7.93
C LYS A 35 -6.88 -3.04 -8.16
N GLU A 36 -8.12 -3.39 -8.49
CA GLU A 36 -9.17 -2.41 -8.81
C GLU A 36 -9.63 -1.62 -7.59
N ASN A 37 -9.63 -2.24 -6.40
CA ASN A 37 -10.12 -1.62 -5.17
C ASN A 37 -9.03 -1.31 -4.13
N VAL A 38 -7.75 -1.63 -4.40
CA VAL A 38 -6.65 -1.47 -3.42
C VAL A 38 -6.54 -0.04 -2.88
N ILE A 39 -6.83 0.96 -3.71
CA ILE A 39 -6.76 2.37 -3.33
C ILE A 39 -7.92 2.74 -2.39
N ASP A 40 -9.13 2.32 -2.71
CA ASP A 40 -10.30 2.53 -1.84
C ASP A 40 -10.10 1.83 -0.49
N VAL A 41 -9.59 0.58 -0.52
CA VAL A 41 -9.31 -0.20 0.69
C VAL A 41 -8.20 0.46 1.51
N LEU A 42 -7.14 0.97 0.89
CA LEU A 42 -6.07 1.70 1.58
C LEU A 42 -6.61 2.93 2.31
N GLN A 43 -7.42 3.75 1.64
CA GLN A 43 -7.98 4.95 2.26
C GLN A 43 -8.89 4.59 3.44
N VAL A 44 -9.76 3.60 3.28
CA VAL A 44 -10.63 3.10 4.38
C VAL A 44 -9.80 2.51 5.53
N ALA A 45 -8.77 1.72 5.23
CA ALA A 45 -7.91 1.12 6.24
C ALA A 45 -7.18 2.18 7.08
N ARG A 46 -6.69 3.25 6.45
CA ARG A 46 -6.09 4.40 7.15
C ARG A 46 -7.12 5.13 8.01
N SER A 47 -8.31 5.42 7.47
CA SER A 47 -9.37 6.11 8.23
C SER A 47 -9.96 5.29 9.38
N CYS A 48 -9.83 3.97 9.33
CA CYS A 48 -10.37 3.07 10.35
C CYS A 48 -9.32 2.57 11.33
N ASP A 49 -8.09 3.12 11.37
CA ASP A 49 -6.99 2.64 12.21
C ASP A 49 -6.72 1.13 12.03
N ALA A 50 -6.54 0.69 10.78
CA ALA A 50 -6.25 -0.70 10.42
C ALA A 50 -4.85 -0.79 9.75
N PRO A 51 -3.75 -0.59 10.51
CA PRO A 51 -2.40 -0.44 9.96
C PRO A 51 -1.90 -1.67 9.19
N GLN A 52 -2.25 -2.88 9.63
CA GLN A 52 -1.90 -4.11 8.91
C GLN A 52 -2.50 -4.14 7.51
N LEU A 53 -3.79 -3.83 7.38
CA LEU A 53 -4.47 -3.79 6.09
C LEU A 53 -3.90 -2.67 5.19
N SER A 54 -3.64 -1.50 5.76
CA SER A 54 -2.98 -0.39 5.05
C SER A 54 -1.62 -0.82 4.49
N PHE A 55 -0.79 -1.49 5.30
CA PHE A 55 0.51 -2.00 4.87
C PHE A 55 0.41 -2.99 3.71
N ILE A 56 -0.56 -3.90 3.76
CA ILE A 56 -0.79 -4.88 2.69
C ILE A 56 -1.23 -4.19 1.40
N CYS A 57 -2.10 -3.18 1.48
CA CYS A 57 -2.47 -2.38 0.33
C CYS A 57 -1.25 -1.67 -0.29
N VAL A 58 -0.42 -1.01 0.52
CA VAL A 58 0.81 -0.35 0.03
C VAL A 58 1.74 -1.37 -0.64
N ARG A 59 1.94 -2.54 -0.05
CA ARG A 59 2.74 -3.62 -0.67
C ARG A 59 2.19 -4.07 -2.01
N MET A 60 0.86 -4.14 -2.17
CA MET A 60 0.24 -4.49 -3.45
C MET A 60 0.46 -3.39 -4.50
N VAL A 61 0.40 -2.12 -4.10
CA VAL A 61 0.73 -0.98 -4.97
C VAL A 61 2.20 -1.03 -5.39
N VAL A 62 3.13 -1.17 -4.44
CA VAL A 62 4.57 -1.27 -4.71
C VAL A 62 4.88 -2.41 -5.69
N LYS A 63 4.25 -3.57 -5.51
CA LYS A 63 4.48 -4.74 -6.36
C LYS A 63 4.07 -4.54 -7.82
N ASP A 64 3.06 -3.71 -8.10
CA ASP A 64 2.51 -3.55 -9.44
C ASP A 64 1.82 -2.19 -9.64
N LEU A 65 2.59 -1.11 -9.43
CA LEU A 65 2.11 0.26 -9.61
C LEU A 65 1.59 0.49 -11.03
N LYS A 66 2.20 -0.16 -12.03
CA LYS A 66 1.78 -0.05 -13.43
C LYS A 66 0.32 -0.49 -13.62
N SER A 67 -0.06 -1.63 -13.05
CA SER A 67 -1.46 -2.07 -13.14
C SER A 67 -2.38 -1.18 -12.31
N VAL A 68 -1.99 -0.85 -11.07
CA VAL A 68 -2.83 -0.06 -10.15
C VAL A 68 -3.07 1.36 -10.68
N SER A 69 -2.06 2.00 -11.26
CA SER A 69 -2.17 3.37 -11.80
C SER A 69 -3.14 3.52 -12.97
N SER A 70 -3.50 2.40 -13.62
CA SER A 70 -4.50 2.37 -14.69
C SER A 70 -5.96 2.30 -14.20
N THR A 71 -6.17 1.94 -12.93
CA THR A 71 -7.49 1.76 -12.31
C THR A 71 -8.22 3.09 -12.10
N GLU A 72 -9.54 3.04 -11.98
CA GLU A 72 -10.29 4.27 -11.73
C GLU A 72 -10.06 4.80 -10.30
N GLY A 73 -9.92 3.90 -9.32
CA GLY A 73 -9.61 4.26 -7.92
C GLY A 73 -8.33 5.09 -7.82
N TRP A 74 -7.27 4.72 -8.55
CA TRP A 74 -6.05 5.52 -8.61
C TRP A 74 -6.27 6.91 -9.20
N LYS A 75 -6.97 7.01 -10.34
CA LYS A 75 -7.22 8.29 -11.03
C LYS A 75 -8.05 9.24 -10.17
N VAL A 76 -9.06 8.71 -9.46
CA VAL A 76 -9.88 9.49 -8.53
C VAL A 76 -9.05 9.93 -7.33
N MET A 77 -8.30 9.02 -6.72
CA MET A 77 -7.41 9.33 -5.58
C MET A 77 -6.38 10.39 -5.96
N ARG A 78 -5.71 10.26 -7.10
CA ARG A 78 -4.72 11.22 -7.60
C ARG A 78 -5.28 12.65 -7.69
N ARG A 79 -6.50 12.80 -8.20
CA ARG A 79 -7.15 14.12 -8.31
C ARG A 79 -7.54 14.68 -6.94
N ALA A 80 -7.97 13.82 -6.01
CA ALA A 80 -8.47 14.23 -4.71
C ALA A 80 -7.36 14.42 -3.66
N ASN A 81 -6.26 13.67 -3.75
CA ASN A 81 -5.17 13.65 -2.78
C ASN A 81 -3.82 13.39 -3.47
N PRO A 82 -3.20 14.41 -4.09
CA PRO A 82 -1.89 14.29 -4.73
C PRO A 82 -0.76 13.87 -3.77
N ALA A 83 -0.88 14.20 -2.47
CA ALA A 83 0.12 13.81 -1.47
C ALA A 83 0.15 12.28 -1.27
N LEU A 84 -1.02 11.62 -1.33
CA LEU A 84 -1.08 10.16 -1.27
C LEU A 84 -0.51 9.51 -2.54
N GLU A 85 -0.71 10.11 -3.72
CA GLU A 85 -0.02 9.67 -4.93
C GLU A 85 1.50 9.72 -4.73
N GLN A 86 2.02 10.87 -4.27
CA GLN A 86 3.45 11.07 -4.05
C GLN A 86 4.01 10.02 -3.06
N GLU A 87 3.38 9.84 -1.91
CA GLU A 87 3.78 8.85 -0.89
C GLU A 87 3.87 7.43 -1.47
N LEU A 88 2.89 7.03 -2.28
CA LEU A 88 2.86 5.69 -2.89
C LEU A 88 3.93 5.53 -3.97
N VAL A 89 4.21 6.57 -4.75
CA VAL A 89 5.28 6.56 -5.76
C VAL A 89 6.65 6.52 -5.09
N GLU A 90 6.87 7.30 -4.04
CA GLU A 90 8.11 7.28 -3.24
C GLU A 90 8.34 5.90 -2.64
N SER A 91 7.29 5.26 -2.09
CA SER A 91 7.37 3.88 -1.57
C SER A 91 7.82 2.86 -2.62
N VAL A 92 7.46 3.06 -3.90
CA VAL A 92 7.89 2.20 -5.01
C VAL A 92 9.37 2.40 -5.30
N VAL A 93 9.80 3.66 -5.39
CA VAL A 93 11.21 4.02 -5.62
C VAL A 93 12.07 3.45 -4.51
N GLU A 94 11.72 3.69 -3.24
CA GLU A 94 12.45 3.16 -2.08
C GLU A 94 12.60 1.63 -2.13
N ALA A 95 11.52 0.91 -2.45
CA ALA A 95 11.55 -0.54 -2.58
C ALA A 95 12.47 -1.02 -3.71
N ASP A 96 12.48 -0.33 -4.85
CA ASP A 96 13.37 -0.62 -5.97
C ASP A 96 14.85 -0.38 -5.62
N LEU A 97 15.17 0.72 -4.91
CA LEU A 97 16.52 1.02 -4.45
C LEU A 97 17.01 -0.06 -3.46
N VAL A 98 16.18 -0.47 -2.50
CA VAL A 98 16.49 -1.55 -1.55
C VAL A 98 16.74 -2.87 -2.29
N GLY A 99 15.91 -3.19 -3.29
CA GLY A 99 16.10 -4.39 -4.12
C GLY A 99 17.44 -4.38 -4.86
N GLN A 100 17.81 -3.27 -5.50
CA GLN A 100 19.10 -3.11 -6.17
C GLN A 100 20.26 -3.24 -5.19
N PHE A 101 20.15 -2.63 -4.00
CA PHE A 101 21.19 -2.71 -2.98
C PHE A 101 21.42 -4.14 -2.49
N LEU A 102 20.34 -4.90 -2.25
CA LEU A 102 20.45 -6.31 -1.85
C LEU A 102 21.14 -7.16 -2.93
N ILE A 103 20.87 -6.89 -4.21
CA ILE A 103 21.55 -7.56 -5.33
C ILE A 103 23.05 -7.22 -5.34
N LEU A 104 23.42 -5.96 -5.09
CA LEU A 104 24.82 -5.54 -5.02
C LEU A 104 25.55 -6.20 -3.85
N LEU A 105 24.92 -6.31 -2.68
CA LEU A 105 25.45 -7.03 -1.52
C LEU A 105 25.62 -8.53 -1.81
N SER A 106 24.66 -9.18 -2.48
CA SER A 106 24.80 -10.60 -2.84
C SER A 106 25.94 -10.87 -3.82
N ASN A 107 26.32 -9.86 -4.61
CA ASN A 107 27.41 -9.94 -5.58
C ASN A 107 28.79 -9.51 -5.01
N ASN A 108 28.91 -9.30 -3.69
CA ASN A 108 30.13 -8.83 -2.99
C ASN A 108 30.71 -7.52 -3.56
N ASN A 109 29.89 -6.68 -4.22
CA ASN A 109 30.38 -5.45 -4.85
C ASN A 109 30.16 -4.23 -3.93
N VAL A 110 30.94 -4.17 -2.85
CA VAL A 110 30.79 -3.19 -1.74
C VAL A 110 31.08 -1.74 -2.20
N GLU A 111 31.92 -1.54 -3.22
CA GLU A 111 32.26 -0.20 -3.74
C GLU A 111 31.09 0.47 -4.47
N TYR A 112 30.27 -0.31 -5.21
CA TYR A 112 29.10 0.23 -5.91
C TYR A 112 27.98 0.60 -4.94
N ALA A 113 27.79 -0.20 -3.89
CA ALA A 113 26.86 0.05 -2.80
C ALA A 113 27.17 1.39 -2.09
N ALA A 114 28.44 1.72 -1.86
CA ALA A 114 28.86 2.98 -1.25
C ALA A 114 28.67 4.20 -2.17
N SER A 115 28.84 4.03 -3.49
CA SER A 115 28.58 5.10 -4.47
C SER A 115 27.10 5.42 -4.61
N TYR A 116 26.22 4.42 -4.46
CA TYR A 116 24.78 4.58 -4.59
C TYR A 116 24.17 5.39 -3.43
N PHE A 117 24.63 5.15 -2.19
CA PHE A 117 24.23 5.95 -1.02
C PHE A 117 24.59 7.44 -1.15
N LYS A 118 25.75 7.74 -1.75
CA LYS A 118 26.20 9.13 -2.01
C LYS A 118 25.33 9.91 -3.00
N HIS A 119 24.54 9.22 -3.81
CA HIS A 119 23.64 9.83 -4.80
C HIS A 119 22.22 10.02 -4.28
N VAL A 120 21.82 9.30 -3.22
CA VAL A 120 20.49 9.43 -2.60
C VAL A 120 20.46 10.54 -1.53
N GLU A 121 21.61 10.89 -0.95
CA GLU A 121 21.73 11.95 0.07
C GLU A 121 21.98 13.37 -0.49
N ASN A 122 22.11 13.55 -1.81
CA ASN A 122 22.27 14.85 -2.50
C ASN A 122 21.06 15.20 -3.35
#